data_AF-A0A0P9NKF5-F1
#
_entry.id   AF-A0A0P9NKF5-F1
#
_cell.length_a   1.000
_cell.length_b   1.000
_cell.length_c   1.000
_cell.angle_alpha   90.00
_cell.angle_beta   90.00
_cell.angle_gamma   90.00
#
_symmetry.space_group_name_H-M   'P 1'
#
loop_
_entity.id
_entity.type
_entity.pdbx_description
1 polymer ?
#
loop_
_entity_poly.entity_id
_entity_poly.type
_entity_poly.pdbx_seq_one_letter_code
_entity_poly.pdbx_strand_id
1 'polypeptide(L)' 'MMFTKKFRKFLLLGVLALLLAAVGYWNISPESFMDQPDASIDDTAIDYYAVNTRSVQYLPDGTLQYDMTSDKVEHV' A
#
# COMPACT_ATOMS: atom_id res chain seq x y z
N MET A 1 -40.07 -23.29 -21.78
CA MET A 1 -39.52 -24.22 -20.77
C MET A 1 -39.84 -23.68 -19.37
N MET A 2 -40.83 -24.24 -18.67
CA MET A 2 -41.17 -23.79 -17.30
C MET A 2 -40.19 -24.42 -16.30
N PHE A 3 -39.14 -23.69 -15.94
CA PHE A 3 -38.27 -24.07 -14.83
C PHE A 3 -39.09 -24.12 -13.54
N THR A 4 -39.25 -25.31 -12.97
CA THR A 4 -40.01 -25.52 -11.74
C THR A 4 -39.36 -24.76 -10.59
N LYS A 5 -40.16 -24.33 -9.60
CA LYS A 5 -39.69 -23.55 -8.44
C LYS A 5 -38.52 -24.23 -7.71
N LYS A 6 -38.46 -25.57 -7.74
CA LYS A 6 -37.37 -26.37 -7.15
C LYS A 6 -36.05 -26.20 -7.91
N PHE A 7 -36.07 -26.26 -9.24
CA PHE A 7 -34.86 -26.10 -10.05
C PHE A 7 -34.25 -24.70 -9.88
N ARG A 8 -35.08 -23.65 -9.86
CA ARG A 8 -34.60 -22.28 -9.61
C ARG A 8 -33.92 -22.14 -8.25
N LYS A 9 -34.44 -22.78 -7.21
CA LYS A 9 -33.80 -22.79 -5.87
C LYS A 9 -32.45 -23.48 -5.90
N PHE A 10 -32.34 -24.65 -6.53
CA PHE A 10 -31.06 -25.35 -6.68
C PHE A 10 -30.04 -24.54 -7.47
N LEU A 11 -30.48 -23.88 -8.55
CA LEU A 11 -29.60 -23.02 -9.34
C LEU A 11 -29.07 -21.84 -8.51
N LEU A 12 -29.94 -21.16 -7.74
CA LEU A 12 -29.53 -20.07 -6.87
C LEU A 12 -28.55 -20.51 -5.79
N LEU A 13 -28.81 -21.66 -5.15
CA LEU A 13 -27.90 -22.22 -4.15
C LEU A 13 -26.57 -22.65 -4.77
N GLY A 14 -26.59 -23.19 -6.00
CA GLY A 14 -25.38 -23.54 -6.74
C GLY A 14 -24.52 -22.33 -7.07
N VAL A 15 -25.12 -21.23 -7.52
CA VAL A 15 -24.40 -19.96 -7.75
C VAL A 15 -23.82 -19.43 -6.45
N LEU A 16 -24.59 -19.44 -5.36
CA LEU A 16 -24.09 -18.98 -4.05
C LEU A 16 -22.90 -19.82 -3.57
N ALA A 17 -22.99 -21.15 -3.70
CA ALA A 17 -21.90 -22.06 -3.34
C ALA A 17 -20.64 -21.80 -4.19
N LEU A 18 -20.79 -21.54 -5.49
CA LEU A 18 -19.67 -21.19 -6.37
C LEU A 18 -19.02 -19.85 -5.98
N LEU A 19 -19.81 -18.85 -5.61
CA LEU A 19 -19.28 -17.56 -5.15
C LEU A 19 -18.49 -17.71 -3.84
N LEU A 20 -19.01 -18.49 -2.88
CA LEU A 20 -18.30 -18.76 -1.63
C LEU A 20 -16.99 -19.54 -1.87
N ALA A 21 -17.02 -20.53 -2.76
CA ALA A 21 -15.83 -21.26 -3.16
C ALA A 21 -14.80 -20.35 -3.85
N ALA A 22 -15.24 -19.43 -4.71
CA ALA A 22 -14.36 -18.48 -5.38
C ALA A 22 -13.71 -17.50 -4.39
N VAL A 23 -14.46 -16.98 -3.41
CA VAL A 23 -13.91 -16.11 -2.35
C VAL A 23 -12.86 -16.85 -1.53
N GLY A 24 -13.13 -18.10 -1.14
CA GLY A 24 -12.15 -18.92 -0.40
C GLY A 24 -10.93 -19.33 -1.22
N TYR A 25 -11.12 -19.68 -2.51
CA TYR A 25 -10.03 -20.07 -3.41
C TYR A 25 -9.09 -18.89 -3.73
N TRP A 26 -9.65 -17.70 -3.92
CA TRP A 26 -8.87 -16.50 -4.23
C TRP A 26 -8.15 -15.93 -3.00
N ASN A 27 -8.32 -16.53 -1.80
CA ASN A 27 -7.66 -16.08 -0.57
C ASN A 27 -7.84 -14.57 -0.33
N ILE A 28 -9.04 -14.07 -0.64
CA ILE A 28 -9.40 -12.66 -0.47
C ILE A 28 -9.47 -12.41 1.02
N SER A 29 -8.54 -11.61 1.51
CA SER A 29 -8.44 -11.28 2.90
C SER A 29 -9.20 -9.98 3.18
N PRO A 30 -10.09 -9.91 4.19
CA PRO A 30 -10.87 -8.70 4.47
C PRO A 30 -10.02 -7.43 4.68
N GLU A 31 -8.79 -7.60 5.16
CA GLU A 31 -7.80 -6.54 5.34
C GLU A 31 -7.40 -5.85 4.04
N SER A 32 -7.43 -6.54 2.89
CA SER A 32 -7.15 -5.93 1.58
C SER A 32 -8.16 -4.84 1.18
N PHE A 33 -9.36 -4.84 1.76
CA PHE A 33 -10.35 -3.78 1.55
C PHE A 33 -10.10 -2.58 2.47
N MET A 34 -9.29 -2.76 3.52
CA MET A 34 -8.88 -1.72 4.46
C MET A 34 -7.52 -1.12 4.08
N ASP A 35 -6.79 -1.72 3.14
CA ASP A 35 -5.59 -1.13 2.55
C ASP A 35 -5.98 0.22 1.95
N GLN A 36 -5.53 1.28 2.61
CA GLN A 36 -5.62 2.60 2.07
C GLN A 36 -4.61 2.64 0.92
N PRO A 37 -5.01 3.01 -0.31
CA PRO A 37 -4.04 3.14 -1.39
C PRO A 37 -2.95 4.07 -0.89
N ASP A 38 -1.69 3.62 -0.98
CA ASP A 38 -0.55 4.48 -0.70
C ASP A 38 -0.78 5.78 -1.47
N ALA A 39 -0.80 6.90 -0.74
CA ALA A 39 -0.91 8.19 -1.38
C ALA A 39 0.17 8.22 -2.47
N SER A 40 -0.20 8.58 -3.71
CA SER A 40 0.79 8.68 -4.77
C SER A 40 1.84 9.70 -4.32
N ILE A 41 2.97 9.21 -3.84
CA ILE A 41 4.09 10.06 -3.48
C ILE A 41 4.62 10.55 -4.82
N ASP A 42 4.52 11.86 -5.03
CA ASP A 42 5.24 12.49 -6.12
C ASP A 42 6.72 12.47 -5.72
N ASP A 43 7.45 11.46 -6.20
CA ASP A 43 8.89 11.29 -5.97
C ASP A 43 9.73 12.46 -6.54
N THR A 44 9.10 13.49 -7.10
CA THR A 44 9.76 14.73 -7.55
C THR A 44 9.40 15.94 -6.69
N ALA A 45 8.45 15.79 -5.75
CA ALA A 45 8.05 16.87 -4.87
C ALA A 45 9.07 17.06 -3.74
N ILE A 46 9.60 18.27 -3.61
CA ILE A 46 10.49 18.63 -2.49
C ILE A 46 9.65 18.69 -1.21
N ASP A 47 9.92 17.78 -0.27
CA ASP A 47 9.29 17.75 1.05
C ASP A 47 10.14 18.44 2.13
N TYR A 48 11.43 18.66 1.87
CA TYR A 48 12.38 19.35 2.74
C TYR A 48 13.27 20.30 1.97
N TYR A 49 13.39 21.55 2.44
CA TYR A 49 14.23 22.58 1.86
C TYR A 49 14.93 23.39 2.96
N ALA A 50 16.25 23.55 2.84
CA ALA A 50 17.04 24.38 3.73
C ALA A 50 18.18 25.08 2.98
N VAL A 51 18.59 26.25 3.46
CA VAL A 51 19.70 27.04 2.92
C VAL A 51 20.74 27.34 3.99
N ASN A 52 21.99 27.53 3.56
CA ASN A 52 23.12 27.77 4.47
C ASN A 52 23.21 26.70 5.57
N THR A 53 23.18 25.44 5.14
CA THR A 53 23.12 24.29 6.04
C THR A 53 24.51 23.81 6.42
N ARG A 54 24.65 23.34 7.67
CA ARG A 54 25.78 22.52 8.11
C ARG A 54 25.27 21.18 8.64
N SER A 55 25.68 20.10 7.99
CA SER A 55 25.28 18.72 8.31
C SER A 55 26.47 17.96 8.86
N VAL A 56 26.31 17.37 10.04
CA VAL A 56 27.36 16.60 10.72
C VAL A 56 26.86 15.17 10.91
N GLN A 57 27.57 14.18 10.36
CA GLN A 57 27.27 12.76 10.55
C GLN A 57 28.28 12.11 11.49
N TYR A 58 27.76 11.33 12.43
CA TYR A 58 28.52 10.50 13.35
C TYR A 58 28.28 9.01 13.04
N LEU A 59 29.31 8.18 13.27
CA LEU A 59 29.19 6.73 13.29
C LEU A 59 28.49 6.26 14.58
N PRO A 60 28.00 5.01 14.65
CA PRO A 60 27.35 4.48 15.85
C PRO A 60 28.24 4.47 17.10
N ASP A 61 29.57 4.48 16.94
CA ASP A 61 30.54 4.59 18.03
C ASP A 61 30.78 6.04 18.49
N GLY A 62 30.08 7.01 17.89
CA GLY A 62 30.17 8.43 18.21
C GLY A 62 31.32 9.16 17.50
N THR A 63 32.11 8.48 16.67
CA THR A 63 33.18 9.13 15.90
C THR A 63 32.61 9.93 14.72
N LEU A 64 33.28 11.02 14.35
CA LEU A 64 32.85 11.87 13.24
C LEU A 64 33.08 11.16 11.90
N GLN A 65 32.02 11.01 11.11
CA GLN A 65 32.11 10.49 9.75
C GLN A 65 32.34 11.62 8.74
N TYR A 66 31.49 12.67 8.78
CA TYR A 66 31.66 13.86 7.95
C TYR A 66 31.05 15.12 8.56
N ASP A 67 31.55 16.27 8.12
CA ASP A 67 31.00 17.59 8.34
C ASP A 67 30.88 18.29 6.97
N MET A 68 29.65 18.61 6.57
CA MET A 68 29.33 19.14 5.26
C MET A 68 28.68 20.51 5.39
N THR A 69 29.11 21.45 4.56
CA THR A 69 28.45 22.75 4.40
C THR A 69 27.86 22.84 3.00
N SER A 70 26.67 23.43 2.87
CA SER A 70 26.02 23.61 1.58
C SER A 70 25.19 24.91 1.58
N ASP A 71 25.16 25.57 0.43
CA ASP A 71 24.28 26.72 0.21
C ASP A 71 22.81 26.30 0.21
N LYS A 72 22.52 25.06 -0.22
CA LYS A 72 21.16 24.51 -0.35
C LYS A 72 21.12 23.00 -0.13
N VAL A 73 20.09 22.51 0.56
CA VAL A 73 19.75 21.08 0.68
C VAL A 73 18.27 20.92 0.38
N GLU A 74 17.96 19.99 -0.51
CA GLU A 74 16.62 19.56 -0.89
C GLU A 74 16.53 18.04 -0.73
N HIS A 75 15.41 17.55 -0.20
CA HIS A 75 15.08 16.12 -0.26
C HIS A 75 14.10 15.90 -1.42
N VAL A 76 14.45 14.92 -2.26
CA VAL A 76 13.72 14.48 -3.45
C VAL A 76 13.69 12.96 -3.39
#